data_AF-A0A840RVQ3-F1
#
_entry.id   AF-A0A840RVQ3-F1
#
_cell.length_a   1.000
_cell.length_b   1.000
_cell.length_c   1.000
_cell.angle_alpha   90.00
_cell.angle_beta   90.00
_cell.angle_gamma   90.00
#
_symmetry.space_group_name_H-M   'P 1'
#
loop_
_entity.id
_entity.type
_entity.pdbx_description
1 polymer ?
#
loop_
_entity_poly.entity_id
_entity_poly.type
_entity_poly.pdbx_seq_one_letter_code
_entity_poly.pdbx_strand_id
1 'polypeptide(L)'
;WLPQLLTPASDEDRLFNHVQTPQWYEKNQGFEDVRHLVSHDSGRVLWHFKGIPEQLPVPAHLAQLTSGAWREARANPNLTECDGAEACPRTGIWEPIASDDHSLHSLVNGGWRQTWVVQGQAFPDPRHNWAVDIAAHDVMWRLIEAG
;
A
#
# COMPACT_ATOMS: atom_id res chain seq x y z
N TRP A 1 9.50 -8.13 -26.10
CA TRP A 1 9.52 -9.52 -26.59
C TRP A 1 9.58 -10.45 -25.40
N LEU A 2 8.94 -11.61 -25.48
CA LEU A 2 8.83 -12.57 -24.39
C LEU A 2 9.07 -13.98 -24.93
N PRO A 3 10.01 -14.76 -24.38
CA PRO A 3 10.19 -16.14 -24.80
C PRO A 3 9.09 -17.00 -24.16
N GLN A 4 8.47 -17.89 -24.94
CA GLN A 4 7.53 -18.86 -24.41
C GLN A 4 7.70 -20.22 -25.11
N LEU A 5 7.56 -21.30 -24.35
CA LEU A 5 7.42 -22.64 -24.87
C LEU A 5 6.06 -22.78 -25.58
N LEU A 6 6.10 -23.27 -26.82
CA LEU A 6 4.92 -23.46 -27.67
C LEU A 6 3.95 -24.50 -27.09
N THR A 7 4.50 -25.56 -26.49
CA THR A 7 3.74 -26.69 -25.91
C THR A 7 4.31 -27.04 -24.54
N PRO A 8 3.97 -26.27 -23.48
CA PRO A 8 4.47 -26.54 -22.14
C PRO A 8 3.79 -27.78 -21.55
N ALA A 9 4.52 -28.89 -21.44
CA ALA A 9 3.98 -30.18 -21.03
C ALA A 9 4.14 -30.41 -19.53
N SER A 10 5.31 -30.07 -19.00
CA SER A 10 5.66 -30.23 -17.57
C SER A 10 5.26 -29.00 -16.75
N ASP A 11 5.27 -29.13 -15.42
CA ASP A 11 5.08 -27.99 -14.53
C ASP A 11 6.26 -27.02 -14.60
N GLU A 12 7.48 -27.51 -14.87
CA GLU A 12 8.66 -26.68 -15.11
C GLU A 12 8.49 -25.81 -16.36
N ASP A 13 7.96 -26.38 -17.46
CA ASP A 13 7.69 -25.63 -18.70
C ASP A 13 6.66 -24.52 -18.47
N ARG A 14 5.60 -24.83 -17.70
CA ARG A 14 4.56 -23.85 -17.38
C ARG A 14 5.10 -22.77 -16.46
N LEU A 15 5.92 -23.14 -15.48
CA LEU A 15 6.58 -22.20 -14.59
C LEU A 15 7.51 -21.27 -15.38
N PHE A 16 8.33 -21.81 -16.28
CA PHE A 16 9.16 -21.03 -17.20
C PHE A 16 8.32 -19.97 -17.90
N ASN A 17 7.23 -20.36 -18.58
CA ASN A 17 6.34 -19.42 -19.28
C ASN A 17 5.70 -18.37 -18.35
N HIS A 18 5.33 -18.76 -17.14
CA HIS A 18 4.67 -17.89 -16.17
C HIS A 18 5.60 -16.81 -15.61
N VAL A 19 6.87 -17.13 -15.38
CA VAL A 19 7.82 -16.19 -14.75
C VAL A 19 8.50 -15.25 -15.74
N GLN A 20 8.37 -15.47 -17.06
CA GLN A 20 8.99 -14.60 -18.04
C GLN A 20 8.38 -13.19 -17.99
N THR A 21 9.24 -12.17 -18.10
CA THR A 21 8.84 -10.77 -18.23
C THR A 21 9.19 -10.23 -19.61
N PRO A 22 8.38 -9.34 -20.21
CA PRO A 22 8.70 -8.77 -21.51
C PRO A 22 10.02 -7.98 -21.49
N GLN A 23 10.93 -8.32 -22.39
CA GLN A 23 12.24 -7.69 -22.57
C GLN A 23 12.27 -6.76 -23.78
N TRP A 24 13.10 -5.72 -23.74
CA TRP A 24 13.31 -4.81 -24.86
C TRP A 24 14.42 -5.31 -25.80
N TYR A 25 14.18 -5.23 -27.11
CA TYR A 25 15.16 -5.57 -28.13
C TYR A 25 15.13 -4.51 -29.24
N GLU A 26 16.30 -4.02 -29.64
CA GLU A 26 16.45 -3.10 -30.76
C GLU A 26 16.28 -3.81 -32.11
N LYS A 27 16.08 -3.01 -33.17
CA LYS A 27 16.01 -3.55 -34.53
C LYS A 27 17.32 -4.25 -34.89
N ASN A 28 17.21 -5.48 -35.38
CA ASN A 28 18.33 -6.37 -35.72
C ASN A 28 19.16 -6.85 -34.51
N GLN A 29 18.73 -6.58 -33.28
CA GLN A 29 19.32 -7.23 -32.10
C GLN A 29 18.89 -8.70 -32.06
N GLY A 30 19.86 -9.60 -31.91
CA GLY A 30 19.58 -11.02 -31.71
C GLY A 30 18.90 -11.25 -30.35
N PHE A 31 17.97 -12.20 -30.31
CA PHE A 31 17.40 -12.66 -29.04
C PHE A 31 18.44 -13.41 -28.22
N GLU A 32 18.35 -13.29 -26.90
CA GLU A 32 19.21 -14.07 -26.00
C GLU A 32 18.92 -15.57 -26.14
N ASP A 33 19.94 -16.40 -25.96
CA ASP A 33 19.77 -17.85 -25.96
C ASP A 33 19.19 -18.29 -24.62
N VAL A 34 17.88 -18.53 -24.58
CA VAL A 34 17.16 -19.02 -23.39
C VAL A 34 17.09 -20.54 -23.31
N ARG A 35 17.73 -21.28 -24.24
CA ARG A 35 17.60 -22.75 -24.29
C ARG A 35 18.22 -23.43 -23.08
N HIS A 36 19.22 -22.82 -22.47
CA HIS A 36 19.86 -23.31 -21.26
C HIS A 36 18.98 -23.18 -19.99
N LEU A 37 17.85 -22.46 -20.08
CA LEU A 37 16.90 -22.25 -18.99
C LEU A 37 15.71 -23.22 -19.00
N VAL A 38 15.66 -24.13 -19.98
CA VAL A 38 14.58 -25.10 -20.16
C VAL A 38 15.16 -26.49 -20.42
N SER A 39 14.46 -27.53 -19.98
CA SER A 39 14.91 -28.92 -20.13
C SER A 39 15.05 -29.32 -21.61
N HIS A 40 15.94 -30.26 -21.91
CA HIS A 40 16.26 -30.65 -23.29
C HIS A 40 15.06 -31.25 -24.05
N ASP A 41 14.13 -31.85 -23.31
CA ASP A 41 12.86 -32.38 -23.81
C ASP A 41 11.75 -31.31 -23.93
N SER A 42 11.88 -30.18 -23.22
CA SER A 42 11.02 -29.02 -23.43
C SER A 42 11.08 -28.62 -24.89
N GLY A 43 9.90 -28.44 -25.50
CA GLY A 43 9.75 -28.22 -26.93
C GLY A 43 10.33 -26.88 -27.42
N ARG A 44 9.77 -26.38 -28.53
CA ARG A 44 10.28 -25.15 -29.16
C ARG A 44 9.93 -23.92 -28.33
N VAL A 45 10.93 -23.05 -28.14
CA VAL A 45 10.73 -21.68 -27.63
C VAL A 45 10.45 -20.75 -28.81
N LEU A 46 9.42 -19.92 -28.68
CA LEU A 46 9.09 -18.85 -29.61
C LEU A 46 9.15 -17.50 -28.90
N TRP A 47 9.54 -16.46 -29.65
CA TRP A 47 9.57 -15.09 -29.16
C TRP A 47 8.30 -14.36 -29.55
N HIS A 48 7.54 -13.90 -28.54
CA HIS A 48 6.27 -13.22 -28.71
C HIS A 48 6.44 -11.70 -28.57
N PHE A 49 5.95 -10.97 -29.55
CA PHE A 49 5.85 -9.51 -29.46
C PHE A 49 4.67 -9.14 -28.55
N LYS A 50 4.93 -8.28 -27.55
CA LYS A 50 3.92 -7.86 -26.56
C LYS A 50 3.43 -6.43 -26.76
N GLY A 51 3.89 -5.74 -27.81
CA GLY A 51 3.61 -4.34 -28.03
C GLY A 51 4.82 -3.44 -27.73
N ILE A 52 4.61 -2.14 -27.95
CA ILE A 52 5.53 -1.08 -27.57
C ILE A 52 5.06 -0.59 -26.19
N PRO A 53 5.94 -0.51 -25.18
CA PRO A 53 5.55 0.03 -23.89
C PRO A 53 5.15 1.50 -24.06
N GLU A 54 3.95 1.83 -23.59
CA GLU A 54 3.48 3.20 -23.51
C GLU A 54 3.85 3.75 -22.13
N GLN A 55 4.54 4.90 -22.09
CA GLN A 55 4.73 5.62 -20.84
C GLN A 55 3.40 6.23 -20.44
N LEU A 56 2.78 5.64 -19.42
CA LEU A 56 1.62 6.26 -18.80
C LEU A 56 2.06 7.53 -18.05
N PRO A 57 1.29 8.62 -18.11
CA PRO A 57 1.60 9.80 -17.32
C PRO A 57 1.58 9.41 -15.83
N VAL A 58 2.62 9.85 -15.10
CA VAL A 58 2.64 9.70 -13.65
C VAL A 58 1.43 10.46 -13.10
N PRO A 59 0.53 9.81 -12.35
CA PRO A 59 -0.61 10.50 -11.77
C PRO A 59 -0.14 11.72 -10.95
N ALA A 60 -0.84 12.84 -11.08
CA ALA A 60 -0.43 14.10 -10.43
C ALA A 60 -0.27 13.99 -8.90
N HIS A 61 -1.00 13.07 -8.26
CA HIS A 61 -0.89 12.79 -6.84
C HIS A 61 0.43 12.09 -6.46
N LEU A 62 1.06 11.36 -7.38
CA LEU A 62 2.38 10.75 -7.19
C LEU A 62 3.52 11.73 -7.52
N ALA A 63 3.26 12.76 -8.33
CA ALA A 63 4.25 13.79 -8.67
C ALA A 63 4.71 14.61 -7.44
N GLN A 64 3.92 14.63 -6.36
CA GLN A 64 4.24 15.30 -5.10
C GLN A 64 5.11 14.45 -4.15
N LEU A 65 5.37 13.18 -4.50
CA LEU A 65 6.21 12.29 -3.70
C LEU A 65 7.67 12.65 -3.95
N THR A 66 8.22 13.50 -3.10
CA THR A 66 9.53 14.14 -3.32
C THR A 66 10.73 13.31 -2.88
N SER A 67 10.56 12.28 -2.05
CA SER A 67 11.62 11.31 -1.68
C SER A 67 11.11 10.20 -0.77
N GLY A 68 11.80 9.04 -0.73
CA GLY A 68 11.48 7.93 0.18
C GLY A 68 10.71 6.77 -0.46
N ALA A 69 10.52 5.69 0.30
CA ALA A 69 9.71 4.55 -0.13
C ALA A 69 8.25 4.79 0.28
N TRP A 70 7.37 4.92 -0.72
CA TRP A 70 5.93 5.13 -0.52
C TRP A 70 5.15 3.89 -0.91
N ARG A 71 4.01 3.68 -0.26
CA ARG A 71 3.02 2.67 -0.66
C ARG A 71 1.68 3.34 -0.89
N GLU A 72 0.99 2.95 -1.95
CA GLU A 72 -0.41 3.31 -2.11
C GLU A 72 -1.23 2.48 -1.11
N ALA A 73 -1.90 3.18 -0.19
CA ALA A 73 -2.88 2.56 0.67
C ALA A 73 -4.28 2.84 0.09
N ARG A 74 -5.15 1.83 0.07
CA ARG A 74 -6.56 2.08 -0.28
C ARG A 74 -7.15 3.01 0.78
N ALA A 75 -7.80 4.08 0.34
CA ALA A 75 -8.61 4.90 1.23
C ALA A 75 -9.62 3.98 1.93
N ASN A 76 -9.63 4.00 3.26
CA ASN A 76 -10.63 3.28 4.02
C ASN A 76 -11.85 4.20 4.16
N PRO A 77 -12.96 3.95 3.43
CA PRO A 77 -14.15 4.81 3.49
C PRO A 77 -14.85 4.76 4.86
N ASN A 78 -14.43 3.85 5.75
CA ASN A 78 -14.93 3.76 7.11
C ASN A 78 -14.13 4.62 8.11
N LEU A 79 -13.08 5.34 7.68
CA LEU A 79 -12.42 6.32 8.54
C LEU A 79 -13.45 7.37 8.94
N THR A 80 -13.83 7.35 10.21
CA THR A 80 -14.68 8.36 10.83
C THR A 80 -13.81 9.13 11.79
N GLU A 81 -14.01 10.44 11.83
CA GLU A 81 -13.39 11.31 12.80
C GLU A 81 -14.46 11.81 13.77
N CYS A 82 -14.12 11.83 15.05
CA CYS A 82 -14.97 12.33 16.12
C CYS A 82 -14.22 13.36 16.95
N ASP A 83 -14.95 14.33 17.47
CA ASP A 83 -14.46 15.23 18.50
C ASP A 83 -14.26 14.45 19.82
N GLY A 84 -13.15 14.67 20.51
CA GLY A 84 -12.84 13.99 21.78
C GLY A 84 -13.79 14.32 22.93
N ALA A 85 -14.60 15.38 22.81
CA ALA A 85 -15.66 15.71 23.75
C ALA A 85 -17.00 15.00 23.48
N GLU A 86 -17.15 14.32 22.33
CA GLU A 86 -18.38 13.62 21.95
C GLU A 86 -18.28 12.10 22.12
N ALA A 87 -19.41 11.46 22.42
CA ALA A 87 -19.50 10.00 22.41
C ALA A 87 -19.62 9.52 20.95
N CYS A 88 -18.62 8.78 20.50
CA CYS A 88 -18.46 8.44 19.09
C CYS A 88 -19.30 7.20 18.69
N PRO A 89 -19.82 7.11 17.45
CA PRO A 89 -20.89 6.17 17.12
C PRO A 89 -20.43 4.74 16.84
N ARG A 90 -19.13 4.42 16.85
CA ARG A 90 -18.61 3.11 16.41
C ARG A 90 -17.61 2.50 17.39
N THR A 91 -17.72 1.19 17.59
CA THR A 91 -16.72 0.38 18.30
C THR A 91 -15.48 0.16 17.41
N GLY A 92 -14.29 0.23 18.00
CA GLY A 92 -13.05 -0.10 17.30
C GLY A 92 -11.79 0.47 17.94
N ILE A 93 -10.68 0.44 17.20
CA ILE A 93 -9.42 1.08 17.56
C ILE A 93 -9.38 2.50 16.98
N TRP A 94 -9.10 3.46 17.85
CA TRP A 94 -9.08 4.88 17.55
C TRP A 94 -7.69 5.47 17.84
N GLU A 95 -7.24 6.39 17.00
CA GLU A 95 -6.02 7.16 17.22
C GLU A 95 -6.33 8.64 17.43
N PRO A 96 -5.64 9.31 18.37
CA PRO A 96 -5.83 10.73 18.59
C PRO A 96 -5.02 11.58 17.61
N ILE A 97 -5.58 12.72 17.27
CA ILE A 97 -5.04 13.70 16.33
C ILE A 97 -5.24 15.09 16.94
N ALA A 98 -4.14 15.78 17.22
CA ALA A 98 -4.10 17.22 17.41
C ALA A 98 -3.66 17.90 16.11
N SER A 99 -4.16 19.12 15.88
CA SER A 99 -3.78 19.95 14.73
C SER A 99 -2.26 20.16 14.66
N ASP A 100 -1.72 20.27 13.44
CA ASP A 100 -0.30 20.56 13.19
C ASP A 100 0.15 21.88 13.85
N ASP A 101 -0.78 22.83 14.01
CA ASP A 101 -0.54 24.11 14.66
C ASP A 101 -0.55 24.03 16.20
N HIS A 102 -0.95 22.90 16.78
CA HIS A 102 -1.01 22.73 18.23
C HIS A 102 0.38 22.42 18.80
N SER A 103 0.80 23.11 19.87
CA SER A 103 2.12 22.95 20.48
C SER A 103 2.42 21.52 20.96
N LEU A 104 1.36 20.76 21.30
CA LEU A 104 1.42 19.36 21.74
C LEU A 104 1.23 18.34 20.61
N HIS A 105 1.18 18.75 19.34
CA HIS A 105 0.93 17.89 18.18
C HIS A 105 1.77 16.60 18.19
N SER A 106 3.09 16.73 18.32
CA SER A 106 4.01 15.56 18.28
C SER A 106 3.81 14.60 19.46
N LEU A 107 3.30 15.09 20.60
CA LEU A 107 3.07 14.27 21.79
C LEU A 107 1.73 13.53 21.72
N VAL A 108 0.71 14.17 21.13
CA VAL A 108 -0.63 13.59 20.95
C VAL A 108 -0.62 12.57 19.81
N ASN A 109 -0.03 12.92 18.66
CA ASN A 109 -0.11 12.12 17.42
C ASN A 109 0.88 10.93 17.40
N GLY A 110 1.31 10.46 18.57
CA GLY A 110 2.15 9.28 18.70
C GLY A 110 1.33 8.01 18.52
N GLY A 111 1.77 7.11 17.63
CA GLY A 111 1.02 5.87 17.32
C GLY A 111 0.75 4.94 18.51
N TRP A 112 1.47 5.09 19.62
CA TRP A 112 1.23 4.36 20.87
C TRP A 112 0.02 4.88 21.67
N ARG A 113 -0.63 5.97 21.25
CA ARG A 113 -1.82 6.55 21.91
C ARG A 113 -3.14 5.97 21.39
N GLN A 114 -3.07 4.97 20.53
CA GLN A 114 -4.25 4.25 20.05
C GLN A 114 -4.99 3.57 21.21
N THR A 115 -6.33 3.59 21.18
CA THR A 115 -7.16 2.92 22.17
C THR A 115 -8.35 2.20 21.54
N TRP A 116 -8.78 1.12 22.19
CA TRP A 116 -10.07 0.53 21.91
C TRP A 116 -11.18 1.34 22.59
N VAL A 117 -12.25 1.66 21.87
CA VAL A 117 -13.45 2.33 22.40
C VAL A 117 -14.67 1.57 21.95
N VAL A 118 -15.60 1.31 22.87
CA VAL A 118 -16.90 0.70 22.55
C VAL A 118 -17.91 1.80 22.23
N GLN A 119 -18.79 1.55 21.25
CA GLN A 119 -19.86 2.47 20.87
C GLN A 119 -20.58 3.07 22.09
N GLY A 120 -20.68 4.40 22.13
CA GLY A 120 -21.31 5.14 23.22
C GLY A 120 -20.43 5.39 24.44
N GLN A 121 -19.21 4.85 24.50
CA GLN A 121 -18.20 5.26 25.49
C GLN A 121 -17.56 6.58 25.10
N ALA A 122 -17.15 7.33 26.12
CA ALA A 122 -16.32 8.51 25.93
C ALA A 122 -14.87 8.10 25.58
N PHE A 123 -14.18 8.96 24.83
CA PHE A 123 -12.75 8.83 24.62
C PHE A 123 -11.96 9.05 25.92
N PRO A 124 -10.74 8.51 26.03
CA PRO A 124 -9.82 8.83 27.12
C PRO A 124 -9.58 10.34 27.22
N ASP A 125 -9.65 10.90 28.43
CA ASP A 125 -9.31 12.29 28.69
C ASP A 125 -7.78 12.44 28.65
N PRO A 126 -7.21 13.26 27.75
CA PRO A 126 -5.76 13.45 27.65
C PRO A 126 -5.11 13.89 28.97
N ARG A 127 -5.80 14.71 29.78
CA ARG A 127 -5.25 15.20 31.05
C ARG A 127 -5.17 14.09 32.09
N HIS A 128 -6.21 13.26 32.16
CA HIS A 128 -6.29 12.21 33.16
C HIS A 128 -5.53 10.94 32.75
N ASN A 129 -5.71 10.49 31.51
CA ASN A 129 -5.17 9.23 31.04
C ASN A 129 -3.71 9.33 30.58
N TRP A 130 -3.28 10.50 30.12
CA TRP A 130 -1.98 10.68 29.48
C TRP A 130 -1.06 11.69 30.15
N ALA A 131 -1.55 12.42 31.16
CA ALA A 131 -0.88 13.54 31.80
C ALA A 131 -0.43 14.62 30.79
N VAL A 132 -1.25 14.85 29.76
CA VAL A 132 -1.02 15.87 28.73
C VAL A 132 -2.04 16.98 28.92
N ASP A 133 -1.57 18.22 29.09
CA ASP A 133 -2.44 19.38 29.29
C ASP A 133 -3.01 19.90 27.96
N ILE A 134 -3.93 19.12 27.39
CA ILE A 134 -4.71 19.47 26.20
C ILE A 134 -6.20 19.22 26.48
N ALA A 135 -7.08 20.11 25.99
CA ALA A 135 -8.50 19.90 26.18
C ALA A 135 -9.01 18.77 25.26
N ALA A 136 -10.04 18.04 25.71
CA ALA A 136 -10.59 16.93 24.93
C ALA A 136 -11.13 17.37 23.55
N HIS A 137 -11.67 18.59 23.43
CA HIS A 137 -12.16 19.15 22.16
C HIS A 137 -11.03 19.60 21.21
N ASP A 138 -9.81 19.74 21.71
CA ASP A 138 -8.63 20.02 20.88
C ASP A 138 -8.01 18.72 20.32
N VAL A 139 -8.58 17.56 20.66
CA VAL A 139 -8.17 16.24 20.18
C VAL A 139 -9.29 15.64 19.36
N MET A 140 -9.02 15.43 18.08
CA MET A 140 -9.85 14.60 17.22
C MET A 140 -9.44 13.14 17.34
N TRP A 141 -10.38 12.23 17.14
CA TRP A 141 -10.15 10.80 17.16
C TRP A 141 -10.52 10.20 15.83
N ARG A 142 -9.57 9.51 15.19
CA ARG A 142 -9.77 8.83 13.91
C ARG A 142 -9.86 7.32 14.11
N LEU A 143 -10.92 6.72 13.60
CA LEU A 143 -11.08 5.27 13.60
C LEU A 143 -10.05 4.68 12.64
N ILE A 144 -9.18 3.79 13.12
CA ILE A 144 -8.21 3.10 12.25
C ILE A 144 -8.62 1.66 11.95
N GLU A 145 -9.36 1.03 12.87
CA GLU A 145 -9.88 -0.33 12.72
C GLU A 145 -11.25 -0.45 13.38
N ALA A 146 -12.27 -0.83 12.62
CA ALA A 146 -13.61 -1.09 13.15
C ALA A 146 -13.66 -2.47 13.84
N GLY A 147 -14.33 -2.54 14.99
CA GLY A 147 -14.55 -3.76 15.76
C GLY A 147 -15.80 -4.54 15.40
#